data_AF-A0A350T1I9-F1
#
_entry.id   AF-A0A350T1I9-F1
#
_cell.length_a   1.000
_cell.length_b   1.000
_cell.length_c   1.000
_cell.angle_alpha   90.00
_cell.angle_beta   90.00
_cell.angle_gamma   90.00
#
_symmetry.space_group_name_H-M   'P 1'
#
loop_
_entity.id
_entity.type
_entity.pdbx_description
1 polymer ?
#
loop_
_entity_poly.entity_id
_entity_poly.type
_entity_poly.pdbx_seq_one_letter_code
_entity_poly.pdbx_strand_id
1 'polypeptide(L)'
;MSIGVIPANLAKPPPNRGETGDLRMRHRLPGSSILGPVSDLATVALLLAPLVVAAAITAGLVALAGRVVAWSWYLALVLSPVIYVVWLWVFLVLSGLIVGAIGRRHPKPRFRAIPGQTHVRAVLKDDLGVITAIVCYRRLALVQGLPFIHVISAMPLFFRTVLRAYSPSATIGHGGVSWGVIYDPDLTSIGDQVVIGGGAVVVAHSLSMRPDGGLVYVSA
;
A
#
# COMPACT_ATOMS: atom_id res chain seq x y z
N MET A 1 -9.38 -35.32 15.81
CA MET A 1 -9.74 -33.92 15.50
C MET A 1 -10.86 -33.97 14.47
N SER A 2 -12.09 -33.69 14.88
CA SER A 2 -13.28 -33.81 14.02
C SER A 2 -13.54 -32.48 13.32
N ILE A 3 -13.55 -32.48 11.99
CA ILE A 3 -13.88 -31.31 11.16
C ILE A 3 -15.41 -31.26 11.06
N GLY A 4 -16.02 -30.32 11.78
CA GLY A 4 -17.45 -30.07 11.71
C GLY A 4 -17.82 -29.44 10.36
N VAL A 5 -18.54 -30.18 9.53
CA VAL A 5 -19.15 -29.69 8.28
C VAL A 5 -20.39 -28.87 8.64
N ILE A 6 -20.35 -27.57 8.39
CA ILE A 6 -21.52 -26.69 8.54
C ILE A 6 -22.47 -26.97 7.35
N PRO A 7 -23.73 -27.35 7.58
CA PRO A 7 -24.68 -27.58 6.49
C PRO A 7 -24.98 -26.26 5.77
N ALA A 8 -24.78 -26.25 4.46
CA ALA A 8 -25.16 -25.17 3.55
C ALA A 8 -26.70 -25.07 3.50
N ASN A 9 -27.27 -24.35 4.46
CA ASN A 9 -28.69 -24.05 4.46
C ASN A 9 -28.95 -22.93 3.44
N LEU A 10 -29.46 -23.32 2.28
CA LEU A 10 -29.92 -22.45 1.19
C LEU A 10 -31.06 -21.54 1.69
N ALA A 11 -30.70 -20.43 2.32
CA ALA A 11 -31.62 -19.33 2.56
C ALA A 11 -31.99 -18.72 1.19
N LYS A 12 -33.25 -18.93 0.80
CA LYS A 12 -33.87 -18.34 -0.39
C LYS A 12 -33.66 -16.81 -0.33
N PRO A 13 -33.04 -16.19 -1.35
CA PRO A 13 -32.83 -14.75 -1.34
C PRO A 13 -34.18 -14.03 -1.27
N PRO A 14 -34.33 -12.98 -0.45
CA PRO A 14 -35.57 -12.24 -0.36
C PRO A 14 -35.95 -11.64 -1.72
N PRO A 15 -37.26 -11.53 -2.02
CA PRO A 15 -37.73 -11.00 -3.28
C PRO A 15 -37.23 -9.57 -3.49
N ASN A 16 -36.61 -9.36 -4.65
CA ASN A 16 -36.04 -8.12 -5.13
C ASN A 16 -37.18 -7.10 -5.37
N ARG A 17 -37.55 -6.35 -4.32
CA ARG A 17 -38.51 -5.25 -4.44
C ARG A 17 -37.82 -4.09 -5.16
N GLY A 18 -38.19 -3.93 -6.43
CA GLY A 18 -37.82 -2.80 -7.25
C GLY A 18 -38.32 -1.50 -6.62
N GLU A 19 -37.40 -0.73 -6.09
CA GLU A 19 -37.50 0.72 -6.04
C GLU A 19 -36.30 1.27 -6.80
N THR A 20 -36.49 1.44 -8.11
CA THR A 20 -35.70 2.32 -8.96
C THR A 20 -36.01 3.78 -8.57
N GLY A 21 -35.68 4.13 -7.32
CA GLY A 21 -35.55 5.51 -6.89
C GLY A 21 -34.20 5.99 -7.39
N ASP A 22 -34.22 6.93 -8.32
CA ASP A 22 -33.07 7.58 -8.95
C ASP A 22 -32.27 8.40 -7.92
N LEU A 23 -31.66 7.71 -6.95
CA LEU A 23 -30.65 8.22 -6.03
C LEU A 23 -29.31 8.30 -6.76
N ARG A 24 -29.30 9.00 -7.90
CA ARG A 24 -28.11 9.71 -8.37
C ARG A 24 -27.91 10.92 -7.46
N MET A 25 -27.73 10.64 -6.16
CA MET A 25 -27.19 11.57 -5.19
C MET A 25 -25.71 11.75 -5.57
N ARG A 26 -25.49 12.55 -6.62
CA ARG A 26 -24.20 13.11 -6.96
C ARG A 26 -23.84 13.99 -5.77
N HIS A 27 -23.20 13.41 -4.77
CA HIS A 27 -22.45 14.15 -3.77
C HIS A 27 -21.34 14.90 -4.51
N ARG A 28 -21.69 16.06 -5.05
CA ARG A 28 -20.73 17.09 -5.42
C ARG A 28 -20.09 17.51 -4.10
N LEU A 29 -18.89 16.99 -3.85
CA LEU A 29 -18.05 17.42 -2.74
C LEU A 29 -17.86 18.94 -2.88
N PRO A 30 -18.40 19.77 -1.97
CA PRO A 30 -18.38 21.22 -2.12
C PRO A 30 -16.97 21.76 -1.87
N GLY A 31 -16.50 22.61 -2.79
CA GLY A 31 -15.50 23.65 -2.56
C GLY A 31 -14.06 23.20 -2.28
N SER A 32 -13.26 23.06 -3.34
CA SER A 32 -11.79 22.98 -3.26
C SER A 32 -11.20 24.32 -2.78
N SER A 33 -10.97 24.44 -1.48
CA SER A 33 -10.19 25.53 -0.88
C SER A 33 -8.70 25.34 -1.18
N ILE A 34 -7.96 26.45 -1.35
CA ILE A 34 -6.54 26.58 -1.79
C ILE A 34 -5.54 25.71 -0.99
N LEU A 35 -5.94 25.21 0.16
CA LEU A 35 -5.11 24.33 1.01
C LEU A 35 -5.20 22.83 0.64
N GLY A 36 -6.19 22.40 -0.14
CA GLY A 36 -6.24 21.06 -0.73
C GLY A 36 -5.04 20.73 -1.63
N PRO A 37 -4.67 21.61 -2.59
CA PRO A 37 -3.53 21.33 -3.47
C PRO A 37 -2.18 21.25 -2.73
N VAL A 38 -2.00 21.92 -1.59
CA VAL A 38 -0.75 21.84 -0.81
C VAL A 38 -0.61 20.47 -0.13
N SER A 39 -1.68 19.95 0.49
CA SER A 39 -1.66 18.59 1.05
C SER A 39 -1.49 17.52 -0.04
N ASP A 40 -2.07 17.76 -1.22
CA ASP A 40 -1.88 16.87 -2.36
C ASP A 40 -0.44 16.92 -2.87
N LEU A 41 0.16 18.11 -2.99
CA LEU A 41 1.55 18.26 -3.42
C LEU A 41 2.53 17.60 -2.43
N ALA A 42 2.34 17.79 -1.12
CA ALA A 42 3.17 17.14 -0.11
C ALA A 42 3.03 15.62 -0.17
N THR A 43 1.80 15.11 -0.35
CA THR A 43 1.55 13.67 -0.49
C THR A 43 2.20 13.13 -1.77
N VAL A 44 2.06 13.83 -2.90
CA VAL A 44 2.68 13.46 -4.17
C VAL A 44 4.20 13.48 -4.06
N ALA A 45 4.77 14.53 -3.47
CA ALA A 45 6.20 14.62 -3.23
C ALA A 45 6.69 13.47 -2.36
N LEU A 46 5.97 13.13 -1.28
CA LEU A 46 6.32 12.01 -0.42
C LEU A 46 6.24 10.65 -1.13
N LEU A 47 5.35 10.51 -2.11
CA LEU A 47 5.21 9.30 -2.91
C LEU A 47 6.26 9.19 -4.01
N LEU A 48 6.60 10.30 -4.67
CA LEU A 48 7.51 10.33 -5.83
C LEU A 48 8.97 10.58 -5.47
N ALA A 49 9.27 11.26 -4.35
CA ALA A 49 10.64 11.53 -3.95
C ALA A 49 11.51 10.26 -3.83
N PRO A 50 11.07 9.14 -3.21
CA PRO A 50 11.87 7.91 -3.17
C PRO A 50 12.16 7.37 -4.57
N LEU A 51 11.23 7.52 -5.51
CA LEU A 51 11.34 7.08 -6.89
C LEU A 51 12.45 7.85 -7.63
N VAL A 52 12.39 9.19 -7.53
CA VAL A 52 13.36 10.10 -8.16
C VAL A 52 14.75 9.92 -7.55
N VAL A 53 14.84 9.82 -6.23
CA VAL A 53 16.12 9.60 -5.53
C VAL A 53 16.71 8.24 -5.91
N ALA A 54 15.91 7.17 -5.97
CA ALA A 54 16.39 5.86 -6.42
C ALA A 54 16.88 5.89 -7.87
N ALA A 55 16.18 6.62 -8.75
CA ALA A 55 16.61 6.81 -10.14
C ALA A 55 17.95 7.55 -10.22
N ALA A 56 18.10 8.65 -9.46
CA ALA A 56 19.34 9.42 -9.40
C ALA A 56 20.53 8.58 -8.86
N ILE A 57 20.31 7.80 -7.80
CA ILE A 57 21.33 6.89 -7.25
C ILE A 57 21.75 5.87 -8.30
N THR A 58 20.78 5.21 -8.95
CA THR A 58 21.07 4.17 -9.95
C THR A 58 21.78 4.76 -11.16
N ALA A 59 21.35 5.92 -11.65
CA ALA A 59 22.02 6.63 -12.73
C ALA A 59 23.46 7.02 -12.36
N GLY A 60 23.69 7.47 -11.12
CA GLY A 60 25.02 7.75 -10.59
C GLY A 60 25.92 6.53 -10.56
N LEU A 61 25.39 5.36 -10.15
CA LEU A 61 26.12 4.10 -10.17
C LEU A 61 26.49 3.66 -11.60
N VAL A 62 25.55 3.78 -12.55
CA VAL A 62 25.79 3.48 -13.97
C VAL A 62 26.86 4.41 -14.54
N ALA A 63 26.78 5.71 -14.26
CA ALA A 63 27.76 6.70 -14.71
C ALA A 63 29.16 6.43 -14.12
N LEU A 64 29.23 6.05 -12.84
CA LEU A 64 30.50 5.70 -12.19
C LEU A 64 31.12 4.43 -12.80
N ALA A 65 30.32 3.38 -13.03
CA ALA A 65 30.77 2.18 -13.73
C ALA A 65 31.27 2.50 -15.14
N GLY A 66 30.67 3.50 -15.79
CA GLY A 66 31.07 3.99 -17.10
C GLY A 66 32.46 4.60 -17.18
N ARG A 67 33.04 4.99 -16.04
CA ARG A 67 34.43 5.43 -15.96
C ARG A 67 35.43 4.27 -16.02
N VAL A 68 34.97 3.05 -15.73
CA VAL A 68 35.80 1.84 -15.73
C VAL A 68 35.59 1.03 -17.01
N VAL A 69 34.35 0.93 -17.46
CA VAL A 69 33.97 0.20 -18.67
C VAL A 69 33.19 1.13 -19.59
N ALA A 70 33.63 1.29 -20.84
CA ALA A 70 32.89 2.08 -21.81
C ALA A 70 31.53 1.43 -22.10
N TRP A 71 30.43 2.16 -21.84
CA TRP A 71 29.08 1.68 -22.10
C TRP A 71 28.79 1.68 -23.58
N SER A 72 28.73 0.50 -24.17
CA SER A 72 28.09 0.33 -25.47
C SER A 72 26.56 0.28 -25.29
N TRP A 73 25.83 0.67 -26.34
CA TRP A 73 24.36 0.63 -26.32
C TRP A 73 23.82 -0.79 -26.13
N TYR A 74 24.51 -1.81 -26.66
CA TYR A 74 24.11 -3.22 -26.50
C TYR A 74 24.33 -3.70 -25.06
N LEU A 75 25.42 -3.28 -24.39
CA LEU A 75 25.65 -3.60 -22.98
C LEU A 75 24.56 -2.97 -22.11
N ALA A 76 24.18 -1.71 -22.41
CA ALA A 76 23.08 -1.05 -21.72
C ALA A 76 21.75 -1.80 -21.88
N LEU A 77 21.44 -2.30 -23.09
CA LEU A 77 20.26 -3.11 -23.35
C LEU A 77 20.28 -4.42 -22.54
N VAL A 78 21.38 -5.16 -22.59
CA VAL A 78 21.55 -6.45 -21.90
C VAL A 78 21.50 -6.30 -20.38
N LEU A 79 22.10 -5.24 -19.84
CA LEU A 79 22.12 -4.97 -18.40
C LEU A 79 20.86 -4.24 -17.91
N SER A 80 19.97 -3.77 -18.79
CA SER A 80 18.78 -3.02 -18.40
C SER A 80 17.88 -3.74 -17.37
N PRO A 81 17.67 -5.07 -17.40
CA PRO A 81 16.87 -5.74 -16.38
C PRO A 81 17.57 -5.73 -15.01
N VAL A 82 18.89 -5.89 -15.00
CA VAL A 82 19.70 -5.84 -13.76
C VAL A 82 19.67 -4.43 -13.17
N ILE A 83 19.85 -3.41 -14.00
CA ILE A 83 19.76 -1.99 -13.61
C ILE A 83 18.36 -1.71 -13.03
N TYR A 84 17.30 -2.22 -13.66
CA TYR A 84 15.93 -2.09 -13.15
C TYR A 84 15.75 -2.74 -11.77
N VAL A 85 16.25 -3.97 -11.57
CA VAL A 85 16.16 -4.66 -10.27
C VAL A 85 16.92 -3.89 -9.19
N VAL A 86 18.11 -3.36 -9.50
CA VAL A 86 18.89 -2.52 -8.58
C VAL A 86 18.11 -1.26 -8.23
N TRP A 87 17.58 -0.55 -9.22
CA TRP A 87 16.75 0.63 -9.01
C TRP A 87 15.54 0.34 -8.14
N LEU A 88 14.80 -0.72 -8.45
CA LEU A 88 13.60 -1.13 -7.72
C LEU A 88 13.95 -1.48 -6.27
N TRP A 89 15.05 -2.18 -6.04
CA TRP A 89 15.53 -2.48 -4.69
C TRP A 89 15.84 -1.21 -3.90
N VAL A 90 16.59 -0.27 -4.48
CA VAL A 90 16.89 1.03 -3.85
C VAL A 90 15.60 1.79 -3.54
N PHE A 91 14.65 1.82 -4.49
CA PHE A 91 13.34 2.45 -4.30
C PHE A 91 12.57 1.83 -3.13
N LEU A 92 12.51 0.51 -3.04
CA LEU A 92 11.80 -0.19 -1.96
C LEU A 92 12.46 0.06 -0.59
N VAL A 93 13.80 0.06 -0.53
CA VAL A 93 14.56 0.35 0.70
C VAL A 93 14.31 1.78 1.17
N LEU A 94 14.49 2.78 0.30
CA LEU A 94 14.21 4.18 0.63
C LEU A 94 12.75 4.36 1.04
N SER A 95 11.84 3.68 0.35
CA SER A 95 10.43 3.71 0.66
C SER A 95 10.14 3.17 2.06
N GLY A 96 10.73 2.03 2.42
CA GLY A 96 10.57 1.45 3.75
C GLY A 96 11.19 2.29 4.86
N LEU A 97 12.32 2.95 4.61
CA LEU A 97 12.93 3.88 5.56
C LEU A 97 12.01 5.08 5.85
N ILE A 98 11.42 5.66 4.79
CA ILE A 98 10.51 6.81 4.92
C ILE A 98 9.22 6.41 5.63
N VAL A 99 8.59 5.30 5.24
CA VAL A 99 7.37 4.82 5.89
C VAL A 99 7.64 4.43 7.34
N GLY A 100 8.76 3.76 7.63
CA GLY A 100 9.16 3.44 8.99
C GLY A 100 9.48 4.68 9.84
N ALA A 101 10.02 5.75 9.26
CA ALA A 101 10.23 7.01 9.96
C ALA A 101 8.89 7.70 10.28
N ILE A 102 7.95 7.74 9.33
CA ILE A 102 6.63 8.35 9.51
C ILE A 102 5.81 7.54 10.52
N GLY A 103 5.73 6.22 10.36
CA GLY A 103 4.93 5.37 11.24
C GLY A 103 5.43 5.32 12.68
N ARG A 104 6.73 5.53 12.92
CA ARG A 104 7.26 5.70 14.29
C ARG A 104 6.80 7.00 14.95
N ARG A 105 6.58 8.06 14.17
CA ARG A 105 6.12 9.37 14.68
C ARG A 105 4.59 9.45 14.76
N HIS A 106 3.91 8.87 13.78
CA HIS A 106 2.47 8.94 13.58
C HIS A 106 1.95 7.53 13.25
N PRO A 107 1.80 6.66 14.26
CA PRO A 107 1.32 5.30 14.04
C PRO A 107 -0.08 5.31 13.42
N LYS A 108 -0.38 4.31 12.60
CA LYS A 108 -1.71 4.16 12.02
C LYS A 108 -2.75 3.97 13.15
N PRO A 109 -3.91 4.65 13.09
CA PRO A 109 -4.95 4.48 14.09
C PRO A 109 -5.54 3.07 14.00
N ARG A 110 -5.88 2.43 15.12
CA ARG A 110 -6.57 1.12 15.12
C ARG A 110 -8.07 1.23 14.93
N PHE A 111 -8.62 2.35 15.38
CA PHE A 111 -10.04 2.63 15.29
C PHE A 111 -10.22 4.12 15.05
N ARG A 112 -11.00 4.47 14.03
CA ARG A 112 -11.37 5.86 13.75
C ARG A 112 -12.80 5.91 13.23
N ALA A 113 -13.67 6.59 13.97
CA ALA A 113 -14.99 6.98 13.49
C ALA A 113 -14.92 8.42 12.97
N ILE A 114 -15.29 8.61 11.70
CA ILE A 114 -15.42 9.89 11.03
C ILE A 114 -16.92 10.17 10.93
N PRO A 115 -17.45 11.20 11.62
CA PRO A 115 -18.86 11.57 11.50
C PRO A 115 -19.21 11.94 10.05
N GLY A 116 -20.42 11.61 9.60
CA GLY A 116 -20.83 11.79 8.19
C GLY A 116 -20.83 13.25 7.70
N GLN A 117 -20.91 14.21 8.61
CA GLN A 117 -20.86 15.64 8.31
C GLN A 117 -19.45 16.23 8.41
N THR A 118 -18.46 15.45 8.83
CA THR A 118 -17.10 15.96 8.98
C THR A 118 -16.43 16.06 7.61
N HIS A 119 -16.02 17.27 7.24
CA HIS A 119 -15.17 17.45 6.06
C HIS A 119 -13.89 16.62 6.23
N VAL A 120 -13.58 15.77 5.25
CA VAL A 120 -12.35 14.92 5.21
C VAL A 120 -11.09 15.70 5.58
N ARG A 121 -11.07 16.99 5.25
CA ARG A 121 -9.99 17.92 5.54
C ARG A 121 -9.77 18.21 7.03
N ALA A 122 -10.84 18.25 7.83
CA ALA A 122 -10.72 18.38 9.28
C ALA A 122 -10.08 17.13 9.88
N VAL A 123 -10.50 15.94 9.42
CA VAL A 123 -9.92 14.66 9.84
C VAL A 123 -8.42 14.60 9.53
N LEU A 124 -8.01 15.02 8.33
CA LEU A 124 -6.59 15.05 7.93
C LEU A 124 -5.76 16.02 8.78
N LYS A 125 -6.33 17.16 9.17
CA LYS A 125 -5.62 18.16 9.99
C LYS A 125 -5.44 17.67 11.43
N ASP A 126 -6.44 16.99 11.96
CA ASP A 126 -6.50 16.62 13.38
C ASP A 126 -5.86 15.26 13.66
N ASP A 127 -5.68 14.41 12.63
CA ASP A 127 -5.15 13.05 12.79
C ASP A 127 -4.07 12.72 11.75
N LEU A 128 -2.81 12.98 12.12
CA LEU A 128 -1.65 12.62 11.32
C LEU A 128 -1.53 11.09 11.10
N GLY A 129 -2.13 10.26 11.96
CA GLY A 129 -2.16 8.81 11.77
C GLY A 129 -3.00 8.40 10.56
N VAL A 130 -4.09 9.11 10.30
CA VAL A 130 -4.91 8.92 9.08
C VAL A 130 -4.10 9.27 7.83
N ILE A 131 -3.29 10.33 7.86
CA ILE A 131 -2.37 10.65 6.77
C ILE A 131 -1.38 9.52 6.54
N THR A 132 -0.78 8.97 7.60
CA THR A 132 0.11 7.81 7.49
C THR A 132 -0.58 6.63 6.79
N ALA A 133 -1.82 6.31 7.18
CA ALA A 133 -2.60 5.24 6.56
C ALA A 133 -2.81 5.50 5.05
N ILE A 134 -3.25 6.71 4.69
CA ILE A 134 -3.45 7.11 3.28
C ILE A 134 -2.15 6.99 2.47
N VAL A 135 -1.04 7.47 3.02
CA VAL A 135 0.28 7.35 2.36
C VAL A 135 0.67 5.90 2.16
N CYS A 136 0.44 5.04 3.16
CA CYS A 136 0.72 3.60 3.07
C CYS A 136 -0.13 2.94 1.97
N TYR A 137 -1.43 3.23 1.87
CA TYR A 137 -2.29 2.66 0.81
C TYR A 137 -1.93 3.18 -0.58
N ARG A 138 -1.69 4.49 -0.74
CA ARG A 138 -1.26 5.03 -2.03
C ARG A 138 0.06 4.40 -2.47
N ARG A 139 0.97 4.17 -1.52
CA ARG A 139 2.24 3.52 -1.79
C ARG A 139 2.09 2.04 -2.10
N LEU A 140 1.19 1.33 -1.44
CA LEU A 140 0.84 -0.04 -1.80
C LEU A 140 0.40 -0.11 -3.27
N ALA A 141 -0.51 0.77 -3.69
CA ALA A 141 -0.97 0.84 -5.08
C ALA A 141 0.18 1.13 -6.06
N LEU A 142 1.08 2.07 -5.72
CA LEU A 142 2.26 2.36 -6.53
C LEU A 142 3.20 1.16 -6.63
N VAL A 143 3.53 0.53 -5.51
CA VAL A 143 4.43 -0.64 -5.45
C VAL A 143 3.85 -1.79 -6.25
N GLN A 144 2.56 -2.07 -6.12
CA GLN A 144 1.86 -3.12 -6.88
C GLN A 144 1.76 -2.82 -8.38
N GLY A 145 1.78 -1.55 -8.77
CA GLY A 145 1.80 -1.14 -10.18
C GLY A 145 3.17 -1.29 -10.86
N LEU A 146 4.24 -1.57 -10.12
CA LEU A 146 5.58 -1.68 -10.70
C LEU A 146 5.79 -3.04 -11.39
N PRO A 147 6.43 -3.06 -12.58
CA PRO A 147 6.72 -4.32 -13.25
C PRO A 147 7.63 -5.19 -12.39
N PHE A 148 7.43 -6.50 -12.47
CA PHE A 148 8.16 -7.54 -11.73
C PHE A 148 7.99 -7.52 -10.20
N ILE A 149 7.18 -6.63 -9.62
CA ILE A 149 7.01 -6.59 -8.17
C ILE A 149 6.50 -7.93 -7.60
N HIS A 150 5.59 -8.61 -8.31
CA HIS A 150 5.05 -9.92 -7.91
C HIS A 150 6.11 -11.03 -7.96
N VAL A 151 7.01 -10.98 -8.94
CA VAL A 151 8.11 -11.96 -9.06
C VAL A 151 9.14 -11.71 -7.96
N ILE A 152 9.45 -10.45 -7.69
CA ILE A 152 10.40 -10.05 -6.66
C ILE A 152 9.84 -10.33 -5.26
N SER A 153 8.55 -10.08 -5.00
CA SER A 153 7.91 -10.38 -3.70
C SER A 153 7.87 -11.88 -3.38
N ALA A 154 7.96 -12.73 -4.39
CA ALA A 154 8.09 -14.17 -4.21
C ALA A 154 9.48 -14.62 -3.74
N MET A 155 10.50 -13.75 -3.84
CA MET A 155 11.85 -14.05 -3.36
C MET A 155 11.96 -13.69 -1.86
N PRO A 156 12.45 -14.61 -0.99
CA PRO A 156 12.51 -14.37 0.46
C PRO A 156 13.27 -13.10 0.87
N LEU A 157 14.33 -12.75 0.12
CA LEU A 157 15.16 -11.57 0.38
C LEU A 157 14.37 -10.26 0.20
N PHE A 158 13.51 -10.20 -0.81
CA PHE A 158 12.79 -8.98 -1.18
C PHE A 158 11.41 -8.91 -0.56
N PHE A 159 10.80 -10.05 -0.21
CA PHE A 159 9.47 -10.10 0.43
C PHE A 159 9.36 -9.13 1.61
N ARG A 160 10.34 -9.16 2.52
CA ARG A 160 10.41 -8.26 3.67
C ARG A 160 10.52 -6.79 3.27
N THR A 161 11.33 -6.49 2.26
CA THR A 161 11.56 -5.12 1.78
C THR A 161 10.30 -4.57 1.09
N VAL A 162 9.60 -5.40 0.31
CA VAL A 162 8.34 -5.04 -0.35
C VAL A 162 7.27 -4.70 0.69
N LEU A 163 7.08 -5.55 1.71
CA LEU A 163 6.12 -5.28 2.77
C LEU A 163 6.47 -4.02 3.58
N ARG A 164 7.74 -3.83 3.93
CA ARG A 164 8.20 -2.62 4.63
C ARG A 164 8.07 -1.36 3.78
N ALA A 165 8.15 -1.46 2.46
CA ALA A 165 8.03 -0.30 1.58
C ALA A 165 6.71 0.45 1.75
N TYR A 166 5.63 -0.22 2.16
CA TYR A 166 4.31 0.38 2.38
C TYR A 166 3.72 0.12 3.77
N SER A 167 4.45 -0.51 4.69
CA SER A 167 4.00 -0.73 6.08
C SER A 167 5.08 -0.43 7.10
N PRO A 168 4.79 0.38 8.14
CA PRO A 168 5.79 0.81 9.10
C PRO A 168 6.19 -0.26 10.12
N SER A 169 5.32 -1.22 10.41
CA SER A 169 5.49 -2.16 11.54
C SER A 169 5.16 -3.60 11.19
N ALA A 170 5.32 -4.00 9.92
CA ALA A 170 5.09 -5.39 9.52
C ALA A 170 6.04 -6.36 10.24
N THR A 171 5.47 -7.36 10.93
CA THR A 171 6.22 -8.42 11.62
C THR A 171 6.29 -9.64 10.72
N ILE A 172 7.49 -9.96 10.23
CA ILE A 172 7.69 -10.99 9.20
C ILE A 172 8.83 -11.93 9.62
N GLY A 173 8.50 -13.20 9.80
CA GLY A 173 9.40 -14.29 10.06
C GLY A 173 10.40 -14.54 8.94
N HIS A 174 11.35 -15.43 9.16
CA HIS A 174 12.41 -15.79 8.23
C HIS A 174 11.91 -16.77 7.17
N GLY A 175 12.39 -16.61 5.93
CA GLY A 175 12.08 -17.54 4.84
C GLY A 175 10.63 -17.50 4.33
N GLY A 176 9.83 -16.49 4.71
CA GLY A 176 8.49 -16.30 4.16
C GLY A 176 8.52 -15.86 2.70
N VAL A 177 7.51 -16.28 1.94
CA VAL A 177 7.27 -15.87 0.55
C VAL A 177 5.79 -15.55 0.34
N SER A 178 5.50 -14.54 -0.48
CA SER A 178 4.12 -14.19 -0.80
C SER A 178 3.92 -14.01 -2.30
N TRP A 179 2.95 -14.78 -2.80
CA TRP A 179 2.34 -14.63 -4.11
C TRP A 179 0.96 -13.95 -4.04
N GLY A 180 0.46 -13.70 -2.83
CA GLY A 180 -0.81 -13.01 -2.57
C GLY A 180 -0.64 -11.52 -2.30
N VAL A 181 -1.76 -10.87 -2.05
CA VAL A 181 -1.85 -9.45 -1.65
C VAL A 181 -2.15 -9.35 -0.16
N ILE A 182 -1.38 -8.50 0.54
CA ILE A 182 -1.57 -8.24 1.97
C ILE A 182 -1.86 -6.75 2.16
N TYR A 183 -3.07 -6.46 2.63
CA TYR A 183 -3.49 -5.13 3.03
C TYR A 183 -3.26 -4.96 4.54
N ASP A 184 -2.57 -3.88 4.90
CA ASP A 184 -2.14 -3.55 6.28
C ASP A 184 -1.34 -4.65 6.99
N PRO A 185 -0.14 -4.97 6.46
CA PRO A 185 0.71 -5.97 7.09
C PRO A 185 1.27 -5.49 8.44
N ASP A 186 1.08 -4.22 8.83
CA ASP A 186 1.42 -3.70 10.17
C ASP A 186 0.66 -4.39 11.31
N LEU A 187 -0.48 -5.00 11.00
CA LEU A 187 -1.34 -5.70 11.97
C LEU A 187 -1.36 -7.21 11.74
N THR A 188 -0.57 -7.67 10.76
CA THR A 188 -0.45 -9.09 10.43
C THR A 188 0.92 -9.57 10.88
N SER A 189 0.94 -10.59 11.74
CA SER A 189 2.17 -11.33 12.05
C SER A 189 2.30 -12.49 11.08
N ILE A 190 3.35 -12.47 10.24
CA ILE A 190 3.66 -13.56 9.32
C ILE A 190 4.79 -14.37 9.96
N GLY A 191 4.54 -15.65 10.25
CA GLY A 191 5.52 -16.54 10.88
C GLY A 191 6.71 -16.92 9.98
N ASP A 192 7.60 -17.75 10.53
CA ASP A 192 8.73 -18.31 9.78
C ASP A 192 8.23 -19.31 8.72
N GLN A 193 8.87 -19.29 7.54
CA GLN A 193 8.61 -20.22 6.43
C GLN A 193 7.16 -20.24 5.92
N VAL A 194 6.40 -19.17 6.14
CA VAL A 194 5.03 -19.04 5.63
C VAL A 194 5.03 -18.82 4.12
N VAL A 195 4.20 -19.59 3.41
CA VAL A 195 3.93 -19.43 1.99
C VAL A 195 2.51 -18.89 1.82
N ILE A 196 2.37 -17.68 1.30
CA ILE A 196 1.08 -17.10 0.92
C ILE A 196 0.85 -17.39 -0.56
N GLY A 197 -0.16 -18.22 -0.84
CA GLY A 197 -0.48 -18.67 -2.20
C GLY A 197 -0.92 -17.54 -3.14
N GLY A 198 -0.75 -17.77 -4.44
CA GLY A 198 -1.20 -16.84 -5.48
C GLY A 198 -2.72 -16.65 -5.42
N GLY A 199 -3.16 -15.40 -5.54
CA GLY A 199 -4.58 -15.04 -5.46
C GLY A 199 -5.15 -14.94 -4.03
N ALA A 200 -4.39 -15.27 -3.00
CA ALA A 200 -4.78 -14.98 -1.63
C ALA A 200 -4.82 -13.46 -1.39
N VAL A 201 -5.84 -13.01 -0.67
CA VAL A 201 -6.00 -11.62 -0.24
C VAL A 201 -6.16 -11.61 1.28
N VAL A 202 -5.18 -11.04 1.96
CA VAL A 202 -5.19 -10.88 3.43
C VAL A 202 -5.49 -9.41 3.72
N VAL A 203 -6.52 -9.15 4.52
CA VAL A 203 -6.95 -7.80 4.88
C VAL A 203 -7.08 -7.71 6.39
N ALA A 204 -6.31 -6.85 7.03
CA ALA A 204 -6.34 -6.64 8.49
C ALA A 204 -7.11 -5.36 8.90
N HIS A 205 -7.96 -4.83 8.01
CA HIS A 205 -8.81 -3.68 8.28
C HIS A 205 -10.22 -3.88 7.70
N SER A 206 -11.14 -3.05 8.16
CA SER A 206 -12.49 -2.90 7.63
C SER A 206 -12.87 -1.43 7.61
N LEU A 207 -13.55 -1.04 6.54
CA LEU A 207 -14.18 0.26 6.38
C LEU A 207 -15.67 0.04 6.24
N SER A 208 -16.45 0.58 7.18
CA SER A 208 -17.91 0.47 7.16
C SER A 208 -18.56 1.85 7.18
N MET A 209 -19.63 2.00 6.42
CA MET A 209 -20.49 3.19 6.50
C MET A 209 -21.59 2.95 7.53
N ARG A 210 -21.80 3.92 8.42
CA ARG A 210 -22.88 3.93 9.39
C ARG A 210 -24.17 4.49 8.77
N PRO A 211 -25.35 4.20 9.36
CA PRO A 211 -26.64 4.73 8.87
C PRO A 211 -26.73 6.25 8.86
N ASP A 212 -25.95 6.94 9.69
CA ASP A 212 -25.84 8.41 9.75
C ASP A 212 -24.90 8.99 8.68
N GLY A 213 -24.38 8.16 7.77
CA GLY A 213 -23.40 8.53 6.76
C GLY A 213 -21.96 8.63 7.28
N GLY A 214 -21.71 8.31 8.55
CA GLY A 214 -20.36 8.26 9.12
C GLY A 214 -19.53 7.12 8.54
N LEU A 215 -18.21 7.29 8.49
CA LEU A 215 -17.26 6.25 8.09
C LEU A 215 -16.55 5.71 9.34
N VAL A 216 -16.53 4.40 9.53
CA VAL A 216 -15.79 3.75 10.61
C VAL A 216 -14.68 2.90 10.01
N TYR A 217 -13.45 3.29 10.30
CA TYR A 217 -12.26 2.50 10.07
C TYR A 217 -11.96 1.69 11.33
N VAL A 218 -11.86 0.37 11.17
CA VAL A 218 -11.43 -0.55 12.22
C VAL A 218 -10.31 -1.41 11.67
N SER A 219 -9.26 -1.60 12.45
CA SER A 219 -8.18 -2.51 12.11
C SER A 219 -7.89 -3.44 13.29
N ALA A 220 -7.45 -4.66 12.97
CA ALA A 220 -7.23 -5.73 13.94
C ALA A 220 -6.11 -5.42 14.95
#